data_AF-A0AA88W9K9-F1
#
_entry.id   AF-A0AA88W9K9-F1
#
_cell.length_a   1.000
_cell.length_b   1.000
_cell.length_c   1.000
_cell.angle_alpha   90.00
_cell.angle_beta   90.00
_cell.angle_gamma   90.00
#
_symmetry.space_group_name_H-M   'P 1'
#
loop_
_entity.id
_entity.type
_entity.pdbx_description
1 polymer ?
#
loop_
_entity_poly.entity_id
_entity_poly.type
_entity_poly.pdbx_seq_one_letter_code
_entity_poly.pdbx_strand_id
1 'polypeptide(L)'
;MGTDLGTFNTCDSLFVFQPQCKKQKVILNSTDSSSACQGFAEIEAFLPTLRSSDYYMEPCLSELATRELMEPGYCSGVQDFTVGRLGYGSVKFMGETDVRWLDLDQIIKFNRHEVVVYEDETVKPTVGQGLNKASELTLVLQIRFSPDSREHRLSEVVKKLRLRTERQGADFISFDPSNSEWKFSVQHSSRFGFGEDDEEDITMDDVAPEVQNCRDVNCDKVGDLDEETGAVDPILLSHSLPAHLGLDPVKMKELRMLMFSAEEEDGDEVNGMLSESNS
;
A
#
# COMPACT_ATOMS: atom_id res chain seq x y z
N MET A 1 13.94 30.49 -45.53
CA MET A 1 12.54 30.37 -46.01
C MET A 1 12.35 28.92 -46.39
N GLY A 2 11.43 28.11 -45.87
CA GLY A 2 10.38 28.28 -44.88
C GLY A 2 10.06 26.88 -44.31
N THR A 3 9.32 26.88 -43.21
CA THR A 3 8.88 25.78 -42.34
C THR A 3 7.78 24.90 -42.93
N ASP A 4 7.71 23.62 -42.53
CA ASP A 4 6.47 22.85 -42.26
C ASP A 4 6.89 21.59 -41.45
N LEU A 5 6.54 21.32 -40.18
CA LEU A 5 5.29 21.21 -39.40
C LEU A 5 4.36 20.05 -39.78
N GLY A 6 4.22 19.12 -38.83
CA GLY A 6 3.06 18.21 -38.67
C GLY A 6 3.41 16.73 -38.79
N THR A 7 2.96 15.80 -37.94
CA THR A 7 2.15 15.83 -36.71
C THR A 7 2.37 14.46 -36.07
N PHE A 8 2.63 14.43 -34.76
CA PHE A 8 2.70 13.21 -33.95
C PHE A 8 1.28 12.63 -33.78
N ASN A 9 1.07 11.37 -34.17
CA ASN A 9 -0.12 10.62 -33.78
C ASN A 9 0.25 9.69 -32.62
N THR A 10 0.00 10.16 -31.41
CA THR A 10 -0.12 9.37 -30.18
C THR A 10 -1.41 8.55 -30.26
N CYS A 11 -1.27 7.22 -30.33
CA CYS A 11 -2.40 6.31 -30.19
C CYS A 11 -2.65 6.11 -28.70
N ASP A 12 -3.53 6.96 -28.15
CA ASP A 12 -4.04 6.86 -26.79
C ASP A 12 -5.17 5.82 -26.77
N SER A 13 -4.80 4.55 -26.58
CA SER A 13 -5.75 3.46 -26.40
C SER A 13 -6.02 3.30 -24.91
N LEU A 14 -7.04 4.00 -24.42
CA LEU A 14 -7.71 3.74 -23.15
C LEU A 14 -8.27 2.31 -23.16
N PHE A 15 -7.48 1.35 -22.68
CA PHE A 15 -7.94 0.00 -22.39
C PHE A 15 -8.79 0.03 -21.13
N VAL A 16 -10.11 0.17 -21.32
CA VAL A 16 -11.09 -0.16 -20.30
C VAL A 16 -11.10 -1.69 -20.17
N PHE A 17 -10.47 -2.22 -19.12
CA PHE A 17 -10.54 -3.64 -18.77
C PHE A 17 -11.97 -3.99 -18.35
N GLN A 18 -12.71 -4.68 -19.22
CA GLN A 18 -13.93 -5.40 -18.85
C GLN A 18 -13.61 -6.89 -18.77
N PRO A 19 -13.63 -7.52 -17.59
CA PRO A 19 -13.48 -8.96 -17.47
C PRO A 19 -14.79 -9.61 -17.89
N GLN A 20 -14.96 -9.91 -19.18
CA GLN A 20 -16.10 -10.69 -19.66
C GLN A 20 -15.82 -12.19 -19.56
N CYS A 21 -15.66 -12.70 -18.35
CA CYS A 21 -15.75 -14.15 -18.10
C CYS A 21 -17.19 -14.50 -17.70
N LYS A 22 -18.12 -14.45 -18.66
CA LYS A 22 -19.42 -15.09 -18.49
C LYS A 22 -19.18 -16.59 -18.36
N LYS A 23 -19.69 -17.21 -17.31
CA LYS A 23 -19.70 -18.67 -17.11
C LYS A 23 -20.42 -19.34 -18.29
N GLN A 24 -19.72 -19.60 -19.38
CA GLN A 24 -20.27 -20.36 -20.48
C GLN A 24 -19.95 -21.82 -20.20
N LYS A 25 -20.98 -22.54 -19.72
CA LYS A 25 -20.99 -23.99 -19.71
C LYS A 25 -20.70 -24.43 -21.15
N VAL A 26 -19.61 -25.15 -21.34
CA VAL A 26 -19.24 -25.74 -22.62
C VAL A 26 -20.36 -26.71 -23.01
N ILE A 27 -21.17 -26.35 -24.00
CA ILE A 27 -22.14 -27.25 -24.63
C ILE A 27 -21.48 -27.74 -25.92
N LEU A 28 -21.01 -28.98 -25.92
CA LEU A 28 -20.53 -29.65 -27.14
C LEU A 28 -21.73 -30.23 -27.89
N ASN A 29 -21.86 -29.86 -29.16
CA ASN A 29 -22.82 -30.46 -30.07
C ASN A 29 -22.46 -31.94 -30.28
N SER A 30 -23.44 -32.80 -30.02
CA SER A 30 -23.32 -34.25 -30.12
C SER A 30 -23.03 -34.68 -31.56
N THR A 31 -21.79 -35.09 -31.85
CA THR A 31 -21.51 -36.10 -32.88
C THR A 31 -20.17 -36.79 -32.57
N ASP A 32 -20.27 -38.02 -32.06
CA ASP A 32 -19.30 -39.11 -31.98
C ASP A 32 -17.78 -38.82 -31.96
N SER A 33 -17.16 -38.97 -30.78
CA SER A 33 -15.93 -39.78 -30.62
C SER A 33 -15.58 -39.96 -29.14
N SER A 34 -15.70 -41.20 -28.66
CA SER A 34 -15.48 -41.65 -27.28
C SER A 34 -14.07 -41.39 -26.69
N SER A 35 -13.14 -40.74 -27.40
CA SER A 35 -11.79 -40.44 -26.88
C SER A 35 -11.55 -38.97 -26.53
N ALA A 36 -12.32 -38.03 -27.10
CA ALA A 36 -12.18 -36.61 -26.80
C ALA A 36 -12.70 -36.26 -25.39
N CYS A 37 -13.70 -37.00 -24.91
CA CYS A 37 -14.26 -36.88 -23.57
C CYS A 37 -13.34 -37.45 -22.46
N GLN A 38 -12.42 -38.36 -22.80
CA GLN A 38 -11.42 -38.87 -21.84
C GLN A 38 -10.33 -37.82 -21.57
N GLY A 39 -9.80 -37.21 -22.64
CA GLY A 39 -8.71 -36.22 -22.53
C GLY A 39 -9.13 -34.94 -21.79
N PHE A 40 -10.36 -34.46 -21.99
CA PHE A 40 -10.86 -33.26 -21.28
C PHE A 40 -11.00 -33.49 -19.78
N ALA A 41 -11.48 -34.66 -19.35
CA ALA A 41 -11.64 -34.98 -17.93
C ALA A 41 -10.29 -35.15 -17.22
N GLU A 42 -9.27 -35.66 -17.91
CA GLU A 42 -7.90 -35.73 -17.38
C GLU A 42 -7.26 -34.35 -17.28
N ILE A 43 -7.52 -33.45 -18.24
CA ILE A 43 -7.03 -32.06 -18.22
C ILE A 43 -7.66 -31.27 -17.07
N GLU A 44 -8.98 -31.36 -16.89
CA GLU A 44 -9.67 -30.66 -15.81
C GLU A 44 -9.15 -31.02 -14.42
N ALA A 45 -8.61 -32.23 -14.23
CA ALA A 45 -8.08 -32.65 -12.94
C ALA A 45 -6.88 -31.80 -12.49
N PHE A 46 -6.06 -31.31 -13.43
CA PHE A 46 -4.83 -30.57 -13.12
C PHE A 46 -4.92 -29.07 -13.36
N LEU A 47 -6.02 -28.56 -13.89
CA LEU A 47 -6.22 -27.11 -14.00
C LEU A 47 -6.30 -26.47 -12.60
N PRO A 48 -5.94 -25.18 -12.47
CA PRO A 48 -6.11 -24.47 -11.21
C PRO A 48 -7.58 -24.40 -10.80
N THR A 49 -7.86 -24.44 -9.51
CA THR A 49 -9.22 -24.25 -8.97
C THR A 49 -9.42 -22.82 -8.50
N LEU A 50 -10.55 -22.24 -8.94
CA LEU A 50 -11.05 -20.95 -8.48
C LEU A 50 -12.58 -21.00 -8.47
N ARG A 51 -13.16 -21.13 -7.28
CA ARG A 51 -14.59 -21.36 -7.04
C ARG A 51 -15.30 -20.09 -6.59
N SER A 52 -14.58 -19.16 -5.98
CA SER A 52 -15.11 -17.89 -5.51
C SER A 52 -15.66 -17.07 -6.68
N SER A 53 -16.92 -16.62 -6.57
CA SER A 53 -17.63 -15.97 -7.69
C SER A 53 -17.18 -14.53 -7.98
N ASP A 54 -16.56 -13.90 -6.99
CA ASP A 54 -15.98 -12.56 -7.04
C ASP A 54 -14.51 -12.55 -7.46
N TYR A 55 -13.91 -13.73 -7.64
CA TYR A 55 -12.56 -13.89 -8.17
C TYR A 55 -12.59 -14.20 -9.67
N TYR A 56 -11.51 -13.84 -10.35
CA TYR A 56 -11.25 -14.14 -11.75
C TYR A 56 -9.77 -14.44 -11.98
N MET A 57 -9.46 -15.02 -13.14
CA MET A 57 -8.11 -15.32 -13.58
C MET A 57 -7.95 -15.05 -15.08
N GLU A 58 -6.75 -14.64 -15.49
CA GLU A 58 -6.39 -14.40 -16.88
C GLU A 58 -5.03 -15.07 -17.18
N PRO A 59 -4.93 -15.95 -18.19
CA PRO A 59 -6.03 -16.48 -19.01
C PRO A 59 -7.12 -17.19 -18.18
N CYS A 60 -8.35 -17.18 -18.71
CA CYS A 60 -9.47 -17.82 -18.01
C CYS A 60 -9.35 -19.35 -18.03
N LEU A 61 -10.06 -20.04 -17.13
CA LEU A 61 -9.98 -21.50 -17.00
C LEU A 61 -10.28 -22.25 -18.31
N SER A 62 -11.26 -21.77 -19.08
CA SER A 62 -11.60 -22.35 -20.39
C SER A 62 -10.49 -22.14 -21.43
N GLU A 63 -9.80 -21.01 -21.38
CA GLU A 63 -8.67 -20.73 -22.26
C GLU A 63 -7.50 -21.65 -21.89
N LEU A 64 -7.17 -21.79 -20.61
CA LEU A 64 -6.13 -22.73 -20.17
C LEU A 64 -6.42 -24.16 -20.64
N ALA A 65 -7.65 -24.66 -20.47
CA ALA A 65 -8.06 -25.99 -20.94
C ALA A 65 -7.88 -26.15 -22.46
N THR A 66 -8.27 -25.13 -23.23
CA THR A 66 -8.15 -25.14 -24.69
C THR A 66 -6.69 -25.10 -25.14
N ARG A 67 -5.87 -24.26 -24.51
CA ARG A 67 -4.44 -24.12 -24.80
C ARG A 67 -3.69 -25.40 -24.46
N GLU A 68 -3.98 -26.02 -23.32
CA GLU A 68 -3.38 -27.29 -22.92
C GLU A 68 -3.70 -28.43 -23.91
N LEU A 69 -4.92 -28.44 -24.45
CA LEU A 69 -5.30 -29.43 -25.47
C LEU A 69 -4.56 -29.21 -26.80
N MET A 70 -4.29 -27.95 -27.16
CA MET A 70 -3.57 -27.59 -28.39
C MET A 70 -2.06 -27.78 -28.25
N GLU A 71 -1.51 -27.44 -27.09
CA GLU A 71 -0.09 -27.47 -26.74
C GLU A 71 0.08 -28.13 -25.36
N PRO A 72 0.28 -29.45 -25.31
CA PRO A 72 0.47 -30.17 -24.05
C PRO A 72 1.64 -29.59 -23.26
N GLY A 73 1.40 -29.24 -22.00
CA GLY A 73 2.36 -28.58 -21.13
C GLY A 73 2.22 -27.05 -21.06
N TYR A 74 1.33 -26.42 -21.81
CA TYR A 74 1.08 -24.97 -21.74
C TYR A 74 0.83 -24.47 -20.31
N CYS A 75 0.04 -25.20 -19.52
CA CYS A 75 -0.28 -24.82 -18.13
C CYS A 75 0.93 -24.88 -17.18
N SER A 76 2.06 -25.47 -17.59
CA SER A 76 3.30 -25.46 -16.81
C SER A 76 4.09 -24.14 -16.89
N GLY A 77 3.77 -23.29 -17.87
CA GLY A 77 4.50 -22.06 -18.15
C GLY A 77 3.58 -20.97 -18.71
N VAL A 78 2.52 -20.62 -17.98
CA VAL A 78 1.60 -19.57 -18.42
C VAL A 78 2.27 -18.21 -18.22
N GLN A 79 2.45 -17.49 -19.32
CA GLN A 79 3.04 -16.16 -19.29
C GLN A 79 2.08 -15.15 -18.66
N ASP A 80 2.60 -14.32 -17.75
CA ASP A 80 1.89 -13.13 -17.25
C ASP A 80 0.54 -13.45 -16.58
N PHE A 81 0.46 -14.63 -15.95
CA PHE A 81 -0.75 -15.11 -15.30
C PHE A 81 -1.27 -14.12 -14.25
N THR A 82 -2.57 -13.82 -14.30
CA THR A 82 -3.19 -12.83 -13.41
C THR A 82 -4.33 -13.49 -12.64
N VAL A 83 -4.43 -13.19 -11.34
CA VAL A 83 -5.58 -13.52 -10.50
C VAL A 83 -6.08 -12.25 -9.85
N GLY A 84 -7.38 -12.03 -9.84
CA GLY A 84 -7.96 -10.83 -9.21
C GLY A 84 -9.29 -11.10 -8.53
N ARG A 85 -9.69 -10.14 -7.70
CA ARG A 85 -10.96 -10.10 -7.02
C ARG A 85 -11.64 -8.76 -7.29
N LEU A 86 -12.87 -8.82 -7.81
CA LEU A 86 -13.62 -7.64 -8.24
C LEU A 86 -13.83 -6.66 -7.08
N GLY A 87 -13.37 -5.41 -7.26
CA GLY A 87 -13.47 -4.34 -6.26
C GLY A 87 -12.41 -4.35 -5.16
N TYR A 88 -11.46 -5.30 -5.20
CA TYR A 88 -10.36 -5.40 -4.23
C TYR A 88 -9.00 -5.23 -4.88
N GLY A 89 -8.76 -5.88 -6.03
CA GLY A 89 -7.45 -5.82 -6.67
C GLY A 89 -7.13 -7.02 -7.55
N SER A 90 -5.88 -7.08 -8.01
CA SER A 90 -5.31 -8.17 -8.81
C SER A 90 -3.81 -8.35 -8.55
N VAL A 91 -3.32 -9.55 -8.83
CA VAL A 91 -1.90 -9.94 -8.83
C VAL A 91 -1.57 -10.49 -10.20
N LYS A 92 -0.59 -9.90 -10.88
CA LYS A 92 -0.04 -10.37 -12.14
C LYS A 92 1.36 -10.94 -11.91
N PHE A 93 1.51 -12.25 -12.05
CA PHE A 93 2.76 -12.97 -11.89
C PHE A 93 3.62 -12.83 -13.14
N MET A 94 4.79 -12.22 -13.03
CA MET A 94 5.66 -11.91 -14.18
C MET A 94 6.35 -13.16 -14.72
N GLY A 95 6.42 -13.32 -16.05
CA GLY A 95 7.09 -14.48 -16.66
C GLY A 95 6.23 -15.74 -16.68
N GLU A 96 6.86 -16.88 -16.92
CA GLU A 96 6.22 -18.19 -16.97
C GLU A 96 5.84 -18.68 -15.57
N THR A 97 4.59 -19.12 -15.40
CA THR A 97 4.05 -19.59 -14.12
C THR A 97 3.38 -20.95 -14.30
N ASP A 98 3.79 -21.93 -13.51
CA ASP A 98 3.10 -23.23 -13.45
C ASP A 98 1.82 -23.05 -12.64
N VAL A 99 0.68 -23.17 -13.31
CA VAL A 99 -0.64 -22.98 -12.70
C VAL A 99 -1.34 -24.30 -12.40
N ARG A 100 -0.69 -25.43 -12.68
CA ARG A 100 -1.32 -26.75 -12.52
C ARG A 100 -1.49 -27.08 -11.04
N TRP A 101 -2.62 -27.72 -10.71
CA TRP A 101 -2.97 -28.20 -9.37
C TRP A 101 -3.04 -27.11 -8.29
N LEU A 102 -3.00 -25.83 -8.67
CA LEU A 102 -3.06 -24.75 -7.71
C LEU A 102 -4.50 -24.53 -7.24
N ASP A 103 -4.70 -24.51 -5.93
CA ASP A 103 -5.94 -24.03 -5.34
C ASP A 103 -5.84 -22.52 -5.07
N LEU A 104 -6.24 -21.73 -6.06
CA LEU A 104 -6.12 -20.28 -6.02
C LEU A 104 -6.99 -19.65 -4.92
N ASP A 105 -8.11 -20.28 -4.58
CA ASP A 105 -8.97 -19.83 -3.47
C ASP A 105 -8.24 -19.92 -2.13
N GLN A 106 -7.35 -20.89 -1.95
CA GLN A 106 -6.56 -21.05 -0.71
C GLN A 106 -5.27 -20.23 -0.76
N ILE A 107 -4.61 -20.17 -1.92
CA ILE A 107 -3.30 -19.54 -2.03
C ILE A 107 -3.39 -18.02 -2.04
N ILE A 108 -4.39 -17.42 -2.69
CA ILE A 108 -4.48 -15.97 -2.87
C ILE A 108 -5.72 -15.44 -2.16
N LYS A 109 -5.52 -14.56 -1.20
CA LYS A 109 -6.57 -13.86 -0.47
C LYS A 109 -6.46 -12.37 -0.71
N PHE A 110 -7.52 -11.77 -1.23
CA PHE A 110 -7.68 -10.33 -1.23
C PHE A 110 -8.57 -9.91 -0.07
N ASN A 111 -7.99 -9.16 0.87
CA ASN A 111 -8.69 -8.47 1.94
C ASN A 111 -8.89 -7.00 1.56
N ARG A 112 -9.58 -6.25 2.40
CA ARG A 112 -9.77 -4.81 2.17
C ARG A 112 -8.40 -4.13 2.20
N HIS A 113 -8.01 -3.55 1.07
CA HIS A 113 -6.73 -2.85 0.88
C HIS A 113 -5.48 -3.70 1.09
N GLU A 114 -5.62 -5.02 1.04
CA GLU A 114 -4.54 -5.97 1.28
C GLU A 114 -4.67 -7.20 0.39
N VAL A 115 -3.52 -7.78 0.04
CA VAL A 115 -3.40 -9.06 -0.62
C VAL A 115 -2.39 -9.95 0.10
N VAL A 116 -2.75 -11.21 0.27
CA VAL A 116 -1.93 -12.25 0.87
C VAL A 116 -1.81 -13.40 -0.13
N VAL A 117 -0.59 -13.78 -0.46
CA VAL A 117 -0.24 -14.93 -1.29
C VAL A 117 0.54 -15.90 -0.41
N TYR A 118 0.01 -17.11 -0.25
CA TYR A 118 0.41 -18.08 0.78
C TYR A 118 0.29 -17.52 2.20
N GLU A 119 -0.92 -17.61 2.76
CA GLU A 119 -1.18 -17.21 4.16
C GLU A 119 -0.38 -18.06 5.16
N ASP A 120 -0.24 -19.36 4.90
CA ASP A 120 0.55 -20.27 5.72
C ASP A 120 1.98 -20.38 5.16
N GLU A 121 2.96 -19.92 5.96
CA GLU A 121 4.38 -19.96 5.62
C GLU A 121 4.93 -21.39 5.49
N THR A 122 4.25 -22.41 6.04
CA THR A 122 4.70 -23.81 5.93
C THR A 122 4.46 -24.42 4.56
N VAL A 123 3.45 -23.94 3.83
CA VAL A 123 3.13 -24.36 2.45
C VAL A 123 3.71 -23.43 1.40
N LYS A 124 4.32 -22.32 1.83
CA LYS A 124 4.91 -21.32 0.96
C LYS A 124 6.17 -21.88 0.29
N PRO A 125 6.20 -21.92 -1.06
CA PRO A 125 7.36 -22.42 -1.79
C PRO A 125 8.55 -21.44 -1.71
N THR A 126 9.73 -21.86 -2.14
CA THR A 126 10.90 -20.97 -2.18
C THR A 126 10.71 -19.82 -3.19
N VAL A 127 11.44 -18.73 -3.01
CA VAL A 127 11.33 -17.56 -3.90
C VAL A 127 11.64 -17.97 -5.35
N GLY A 128 10.76 -17.58 -6.27
CA GLY A 128 10.81 -17.95 -7.69
C GLY A 128 10.00 -19.20 -8.05
N GLN A 129 9.49 -19.96 -7.07
CA GLN A 129 8.69 -21.16 -7.30
C GLN A 129 7.20 -20.91 -7.04
N GLY A 130 6.35 -21.62 -7.79
CA GLY A 130 4.90 -21.47 -7.70
C GLY A 130 4.49 -20.00 -7.88
N LEU A 131 3.68 -19.50 -6.96
CA LEU A 131 3.26 -18.10 -6.95
C LEU A 131 4.14 -17.19 -6.08
N ASN A 132 5.18 -17.72 -5.42
CA ASN A 132 6.09 -16.94 -4.58
C ASN A 132 7.20 -16.30 -5.43
N LYS A 133 6.82 -15.45 -6.38
CA LYS A 133 7.72 -14.88 -7.41
C LYS A 133 7.40 -13.42 -7.68
N ALA A 134 8.23 -12.80 -8.52
CA ALA A 134 8.09 -11.41 -8.89
C ALA A 134 6.72 -11.14 -9.53
N SER A 135 6.02 -10.12 -9.04
CA SER A 135 4.64 -9.85 -9.40
C SER A 135 4.33 -8.36 -9.40
N GLU A 136 3.40 -7.96 -10.26
CA GLU A 136 2.77 -6.64 -10.24
C GLU A 136 1.43 -6.76 -9.50
N LEU A 137 1.22 -5.91 -8.51
CA LEU A 137 0.05 -5.90 -7.65
C LEU A 137 -0.75 -4.62 -7.91
N THR A 138 -2.06 -4.77 -8.02
CA THR A 138 -3.02 -3.66 -8.06
C THR A 138 -3.98 -3.83 -6.90
N LEU A 139 -4.11 -2.84 -6.02
CA LEU A 139 -5.09 -2.80 -4.95
C LEU A 139 -6.07 -1.66 -5.16
N VAL A 140 -7.37 -1.95 -5.06
CA VAL A 140 -8.45 -0.96 -5.10
C VAL A 140 -8.68 -0.45 -3.67
N LEU A 141 -8.31 0.79 -3.43
CA LEU A 141 -8.44 1.46 -2.16
C LEU A 141 -9.81 2.14 -2.03
N GLN A 142 -10.34 2.19 -0.82
CA GLN A 142 -11.58 2.91 -0.54
C GLN A 142 -11.25 4.20 0.20
N ILE A 143 -10.81 5.19 -0.56
CA ILE A 143 -10.42 6.48 0.01
C ILE A 143 -11.61 7.42 -0.03
N ARG A 144 -11.91 8.07 1.10
CA ARG A 144 -12.94 9.12 1.16
C ARG A 144 -12.30 10.49 1.03
N PHE A 145 -12.64 11.20 -0.04
CA PHE A 145 -12.26 12.60 -0.21
C PHE A 145 -13.45 13.50 0.11
N SER A 146 -13.25 14.50 0.99
CA SER A 146 -14.18 15.62 1.06
C SER A 146 -14.05 16.47 -0.22
N PRO A 147 -15.17 17.02 -0.75
CA PRO A 147 -15.20 17.64 -2.07
C PRO A 147 -14.31 18.88 -2.21
N ASP A 148 -13.95 19.54 -1.11
CA ASP A 148 -13.30 20.87 -1.08
C ASP A 148 -11.75 20.84 -1.11
N SER A 149 -11.11 19.66 -1.01
CA SER A 149 -9.64 19.59 -0.84
C SER A 149 -8.97 18.45 -1.59
N ARG A 150 -9.53 18.09 -2.76
CA ARG A 150 -9.12 16.91 -3.52
C ARG A 150 -7.64 16.93 -3.95
N GLU A 151 -7.15 18.01 -4.53
CA GLU A 151 -5.79 18.05 -5.11
C GLU A 151 -4.68 17.94 -4.06
N HIS A 152 -4.74 18.75 -2.99
CA HIS A 152 -3.74 18.68 -1.92
C HIS A 152 -3.79 17.32 -1.19
N ARG A 153 -4.98 16.79 -0.89
CA ARG A 153 -5.11 15.49 -0.22
C ARG A 153 -4.62 14.33 -1.07
N LEU A 154 -4.80 14.38 -2.39
CA LEU A 154 -4.26 13.37 -3.30
C LEU A 154 -2.74 13.29 -3.25
N SER A 155 -2.06 14.44 -3.22
CA SER A 155 -0.60 14.45 -3.12
C SER A 155 -0.09 13.80 -1.83
N GLU A 156 -0.79 14.01 -0.71
CA GLU A 156 -0.46 13.38 0.58
C GLU A 156 -0.74 11.87 0.58
N VAL A 157 -1.85 11.43 -0.01
CA VAL A 157 -2.15 10.01 -0.18
C VAL A 157 -1.07 9.32 -1.01
N VAL A 158 -0.68 9.89 -2.16
CA VAL A 158 0.38 9.31 -3.00
C VAL A 158 1.71 9.23 -2.25
N LYS A 159 2.07 10.25 -1.46
CA LYS A 159 3.27 10.21 -0.61
C LYS A 159 3.21 9.07 0.42
N LYS A 160 2.07 8.92 1.11
CA LYS A 160 1.85 7.82 2.08
C LYS A 160 1.98 6.45 1.40
N LEU A 161 1.35 6.28 0.23
CA LEU A 161 1.42 5.02 -0.53
C LEU A 161 2.85 4.69 -0.95
N ARG A 162 3.60 5.66 -1.46
CA ARG A 162 5.02 5.47 -1.81
C ARG A 162 5.85 5.02 -0.61
N LEU A 163 5.72 5.72 0.52
CA LEU A 163 6.45 5.38 1.75
C LEU A 163 6.08 3.98 2.25
N ARG A 164 4.80 3.61 2.20
CA ARG A 164 4.33 2.27 2.58
C ARG A 164 4.87 1.20 1.64
N THR A 165 4.85 1.45 0.34
CA THR A 165 5.39 0.53 -0.68
C THR A 165 6.87 0.25 -0.41
N GLU A 166 7.66 1.30 -0.18
CA GLU A 166 9.10 1.20 0.10
C GLU A 166 9.38 0.45 1.42
N ARG A 167 8.60 0.74 2.48
CA ARG A 167 8.71 0.03 3.77
C ARG A 167 8.44 -1.47 3.66
N GLN A 168 7.58 -1.89 2.74
CA GLN A 168 7.28 -3.29 2.46
C GLN A 168 8.29 -3.92 1.48
N GLY A 169 9.35 -3.21 1.10
CA GLY A 169 10.36 -3.70 0.15
C GLY A 169 9.83 -3.85 -1.27
N ALA A 170 8.81 -3.07 -1.62
CA ALA A 170 8.18 -3.06 -2.92
C ALA A 170 8.50 -1.77 -3.69
N ASP A 171 8.32 -1.81 -5.01
CA ASP A 171 8.54 -0.67 -5.89
C ASP A 171 7.19 -0.05 -6.28
N PHE A 172 7.00 1.22 -5.93
CA PHE A 172 5.79 1.95 -6.30
C PHE A 172 5.75 2.22 -7.81
N ILE A 173 4.66 1.86 -8.48
CA ILE A 173 4.47 2.11 -9.91
C ILE A 173 3.58 3.34 -10.10
N SER A 174 2.33 3.29 -9.63
CA SER A 174 1.38 4.38 -9.85
C SER A 174 0.22 4.33 -8.86
N PHE A 175 -0.52 5.45 -8.78
CA PHE A 175 -1.80 5.51 -8.10
C PHE A 175 -2.79 6.28 -8.97
N ASP A 176 -3.91 5.66 -9.34
CA ASP A 176 -5.01 6.31 -10.05
C ASP A 176 -6.11 6.72 -9.06
N PRO A 177 -6.31 8.02 -8.82
CA PRO A 177 -7.32 8.50 -7.89
C PRO A 177 -8.76 8.29 -8.36
N SER A 178 -8.97 8.09 -9.67
CA SER A 178 -10.32 7.96 -10.25
C SER A 178 -10.93 6.60 -9.87
N ASN A 179 -10.12 5.56 -10.01
CA ASN A 179 -10.47 4.18 -9.66
C ASN A 179 -9.98 3.79 -8.26
N SER A 180 -9.21 4.67 -7.60
CA SER A 180 -8.50 4.40 -6.35
C SER A 180 -7.57 3.18 -6.44
N GLU A 181 -6.94 2.98 -7.60
CA GLU A 181 -6.03 1.85 -7.84
C GLU A 181 -4.60 2.21 -7.46
N TRP A 182 -4.02 1.47 -6.52
CA TRP A 182 -2.61 1.53 -6.16
C TRP A 182 -1.86 0.37 -6.82
N LYS A 183 -0.89 0.68 -7.67
CA LYS A 183 -0.05 -0.29 -8.40
C LYS A 183 1.38 -0.26 -7.89
N PHE A 184 1.94 -1.44 -7.67
CA PHE A 184 3.32 -1.63 -7.22
C PHE A 184 3.86 -2.99 -7.64
N SER A 185 5.18 -3.14 -7.77
CA SER A 185 5.83 -4.41 -8.06
C SER A 185 6.59 -4.94 -6.86
N VAL A 186 6.64 -6.26 -6.74
CA VAL A 186 7.30 -6.98 -5.65
C VAL A 186 8.22 -8.05 -6.22
N GLN A 187 9.33 -8.35 -5.55
CA GLN A 187 10.23 -9.43 -5.96
C GLN A 187 9.67 -10.82 -5.60
N HIS A 188 8.85 -10.90 -4.55
CA HIS A 188 8.18 -12.12 -4.12
C HIS A 188 6.79 -11.79 -3.56
N SER A 189 5.80 -12.64 -3.87
CA SER A 189 4.42 -12.42 -3.43
C SER A 189 4.16 -13.13 -2.10
N SER A 190 4.04 -12.33 -1.03
CA SER A 190 3.60 -12.77 0.29
C SER A 190 2.45 -11.88 0.74
N ARG A 191 2.64 -10.98 1.70
CA ARG A 191 1.61 -10.07 2.19
C ARG A 191 1.94 -8.63 1.85
N PHE A 192 1.00 -7.91 1.24
CA PHE A 192 1.16 -6.51 0.86
C PHE A 192 -0.13 -5.72 1.02
N GLY A 193 -0.02 -4.43 1.33
CA GLY A 193 -1.16 -3.52 1.47
C GLY A 193 -1.31 -2.89 2.87
N PHE A 194 -2.54 -2.71 3.32
CA PHE A 194 -2.89 -2.26 4.67
C PHE A 194 -3.43 -3.44 5.47
N GLY A 195 -2.67 -3.90 6.47
CA GLY A 195 -3.18 -4.90 7.40
C GLY A 195 -4.39 -4.37 8.18
N GLU A 196 -5.09 -5.25 8.89
CA GLU A 196 -6.29 -4.87 9.66
C GLU A 196 -6.02 -3.76 10.68
N ASP A 197 -4.82 -3.71 11.27
CA ASP A 197 -4.38 -2.68 12.24
C ASP A 197 -4.08 -1.32 11.57
N ASP A 198 -3.86 -1.33 10.26
CA ASP A 198 -3.47 -0.16 9.46
C ASP A 198 -4.63 0.45 8.67
N GLU A 199 -5.84 -0.13 8.75
CA GLU A 199 -6.99 0.32 7.97
C GLU A 199 -7.46 1.73 8.39
N GLU A 200 -7.16 2.17 9.61
CA GLU A 200 -7.49 3.52 10.08
C GLU A 200 -6.60 4.61 9.42
N ASP A 201 -5.42 4.25 8.88
CA ASP A 201 -4.48 5.20 8.25
C ASP A 201 -4.96 5.78 6.91
N ILE A 202 -5.84 5.05 6.20
CA ILE A 202 -6.40 5.47 4.91
C ILE A 202 -7.54 6.48 5.08
N THR A 203 -8.21 6.51 6.23
CA THR A 203 -9.19 7.53 6.59
C THR A 203 -8.44 8.73 7.15
N MET A 204 -8.20 9.75 6.31
CA MET A 204 -7.80 11.06 6.80
C MET A 204 -9.00 11.64 7.56
N ASP A 205 -9.02 11.48 8.88
CA ASP A 205 -10.07 11.97 9.77
C ASP A 205 -10.37 13.44 9.48
N ASP A 206 -11.61 13.72 9.09
CA ASP A 206 -12.14 15.06 8.87
C ASP A 206 -12.50 15.66 10.24
N VAL A 207 -11.51 15.81 11.13
CA VAL A 207 -11.66 16.70 12.29
C VAL A 207 -11.59 18.11 11.74
N ALA A 208 -12.73 18.62 11.27
CA ALA A 208 -12.94 20.05 11.17
C ALA A 208 -12.56 20.67 12.53
N PRO A 209 -11.82 21.78 12.59
CA PRO A 209 -11.60 22.45 13.85
C PRO A 209 -12.98 22.88 14.35
N GLU A 210 -13.48 22.20 15.39
CA GLU A 210 -14.66 22.63 16.11
C GLU A 210 -14.35 24.03 16.63
N VAL A 211 -14.92 25.03 15.95
CA VAL A 211 -14.88 26.41 16.38
C VAL A 211 -15.73 26.43 17.65
N GLN A 212 -15.08 26.38 18.81
CA GLN A 212 -15.73 26.50 20.11
C GLN A 212 -16.47 27.83 20.12
N ASN A 213 -17.77 27.77 19.90
CA ASN A 213 -18.67 28.90 20.02
C ASN A 213 -18.77 29.23 21.51
N CYS A 214 -17.87 30.08 22.01
CA CYS A 214 -17.95 30.63 23.35
C CYS A 214 -19.18 31.53 23.43
N ARG A 215 -20.25 30.95 23.96
CA ARG A 215 -21.53 31.57 24.28
C ARG A 215 -21.31 32.77 25.21
N ASP A 216 -21.85 33.90 24.77
CA ASP A 216 -21.88 35.18 25.49
C ASP A 216 -22.29 35.04 26.96
N VAL A 217 -21.42 35.50 27.86
CA VAL A 217 -21.83 35.99 29.18
C VAL A 217 -21.47 37.45 29.29
N ASN A 218 -22.52 38.26 29.21
CA ASN A 218 -22.56 39.67 29.53
C ASN A 218 -21.91 39.93 30.90
N CYS A 219 -20.92 40.82 30.96
CA CYS A 219 -20.55 41.50 32.19
C CYS A 219 -20.04 42.91 31.85
N ASP A 220 -20.94 43.87 31.99
CA ASP A 220 -20.65 45.30 32.08
C ASP A 220 -19.46 45.57 33.02
N LYS A 221 -18.48 46.38 32.60
CA LYS A 221 -18.01 47.58 33.31
C LYS A 221 -17.07 48.43 32.45
N VAL A 222 -17.26 49.73 32.64
CA VAL A 222 -16.75 50.93 31.95
C VAL A 222 -15.31 51.28 32.38
N GLY A 223 -14.54 51.90 31.48
CA GLY A 223 -13.34 52.68 31.84
C GLY A 223 -12.40 52.98 30.67
N ASP A 224 -12.39 54.23 30.20
CA ASP A 224 -11.52 54.83 29.18
C ASP A 224 -10.02 54.85 29.56
N LEU A 225 -9.11 54.88 28.56
CA LEU A 225 -8.08 55.93 28.32
C LEU A 225 -6.86 55.43 27.48
N ASP A 226 -6.64 56.20 26.40
CA ASP A 226 -5.41 56.72 25.78
C ASP A 226 -4.42 55.89 24.91
N GLU A 227 -4.02 56.60 23.83
CA GLU A 227 -3.04 56.36 22.77
C GLU A 227 -1.64 55.95 23.28
N GLU A 228 -0.87 55.18 22.49
CA GLU A 228 0.22 55.69 21.62
C GLU A 228 1.11 54.54 21.09
N THR A 229 2.04 54.92 20.22
CA THR A 229 2.76 54.16 19.19
C THR A 229 3.90 53.23 19.68
N GLY A 230 4.28 52.25 18.83
CA GLY A 230 5.59 51.57 18.93
C GLY A 230 5.65 50.21 18.22
N ALA A 231 6.41 50.12 17.13
CA ALA A 231 6.69 48.89 16.38
C ALA A 231 7.98 48.17 16.84
N VAL A 232 8.14 46.90 16.40
CA VAL A 232 9.36 46.04 16.36
C VAL A 232 9.60 45.22 17.66
N ASP A 233 9.80 43.89 17.76
CA ASP A 233 10.29 42.80 16.88
C ASP A 233 9.78 41.39 17.38
N PRO A 234 9.95 40.29 16.61
CA PRO A 234 9.34 38.98 16.85
C PRO A 234 10.23 37.97 17.62
N ILE A 235 9.59 36.88 18.06
CA ILE A 235 10.11 35.66 18.73
C ILE A 235 10.21 35.78 20.25
N LEU A 236 9.18 35.33 20.96
CA LEU A 236 9.31 34.43 22.12
C LEU A 236 7.95 33.76 22.38
N LEU A 237 7.84 32.49 21.99
CA LEU A 237 6.74 31.59 22.34
C LEU A 237 6.68 31.42 23.86
N SER A 238 5.83 32.21 24.52
CA SER A 238 5.43 31.98 25.91
C SER A 238 4.15 31.16 25.93
N HIS A 239 4.28 29.84 25.74
CA HIS A 239 3.23 28.91 26.14
C HIS A 239 3.27 28.79 27.67
N SER A 240 2.59 29.72 28.34
CA SER A 240 2.27 29.58 29.76
C SER A 240 1.47 28.29 29.95
N LEU A 241 2.09 27.28 30.59
CA LEU A 241 1.38 26.10 31.06
C LEU A 241 0.27 26.56 32.03
N PRO A 242 -0.97 26.01 31.93
CA PRO A 242 -2.05 26.43 32.80
C PRO A 242 -1.67 26.26 34.28
N ALA A 243 -1.77 27.35 35.06
CA ALA A 243 -1.44 27.39 36.49
C ALA A 243 -2.35 26.50 37.39
N HIS A 244 -3.17 25.64 36.80
CA HIS A 244 -4.05 24.71 37.51
C HIS A 244 -3.41 23.33 37.78
N LEU A 245 -2.26 23.02 37.19
CA LEU A 245 -1.48 21.87 37.61
C LEU A 245 -0.82 22.24 38.94
N GLY A 246 -1.52 21.96 40.05
CA GLY A 246 -1.07 22.14 41.45
C GLY A 246 0.15 21.28 41.78
N LEU A 247 1.24 21.51 41.05
CA LEU A 247 2.49 20.81 41.16
C LEU A 247 3.34 21.57 42.17
N ASP A 248 3.56 20.93 43.31
CA ASP A 248 4.40 21.44 44.38
C ASP A 248 5.82 21.74 43.84
N PRO A 249 6.33 22.97 43.97
CA PRO A 249 7.64 23.36 43.48
C PRO A 249 8.79 22.52 44.07
N VAL A 250 8.58 21.90 45.24
CA VAL A 250 9.54 20.96 45.84
C VAL A 250 9.63 19.66 45.04
N LYS A 251 8.48 19.10 44.63
CA LYS A 251 8.43 17.87 43.82
C LYS A 251 9.01 18.04 42.42
N MET A 252 8.83 19.22 41.81
CA MET A 252 9.49 19.53 40.54
C MET A 252 11.02 19.58 40.68
N LYS A 253 11.53 20.10 41.80
CA LYS A 253 12.97 20.13 42.06
C LYS A 253 13.54 18.73 42.31
N GLU A 254 12.80 17.86 42.99
CA GLU A 254 13.18 16.45 43.17
C GLU A 254 13.25 15.69 41.84
N LEU A 255 12.20 15.76 41.01
CA LEU A 255 12.18 15.11 39.70
C LEU A 255 13.31 15.63 38.80
N ARG A 256 13.64 16.92 38.89
CA ARG A 256 14.77 17.51 38.18
C ARG A 256 16.11 16.94 38.65
N MET A 257 16.37 16.78 39.95
CA MET A 257 17.61 16.15 40.43
C MET A 257 17.69 14.67 40.02
N LEU A 258 16.56 13.99 39.98
CA LEU A 258 16.49 12.57 39.66
C LEU A 258 16.76 12.31 38.16
N MET A 259 16.34 13.23 37.29
CA MET A 259 16.55 13.13 35.85
C MET A 259 17.91 13.69 35.40
N PHE A 260 18.52 14.57 36.20
CA PHE A 260 19.77 15.27 35.89
C PHE A 260 20.80 15.13 37.02
N SER A 261 21.04 13.90 37.50
CA SER A 261 22.15 13.64 38.41
C SER A 261 23.48 13.79 37.67
N ALA A 262 24.33 14.68 38.18
CA ALA A 262 25.64 15.00 37.64
C ALA A 262 26.62 13.85 37.89
N GLU A 263 27.09 13.23 36.81
CA GLU A 263 28.33 12.46 36.80
C GLU A 263 29.33 13.17 35.87
N GLU A 264 30.07 14.12 36.44
CA GLU A 264 31.44 14.50 36.07
C GLU A 264 32.18 14.43 37.43
N GLU A 265 33.35 13.84 37.62
CA GLU A 265 34.61 13.90 36.87
C GLU A 265 35.60 13.01 37.65
N ASP A 266 36.50 12.26 36.99
CA ASP A 266 37.74 11.80 37.63
C ASP A 266 38.89 12.01 36.62
N GLY A 267 39.56 13.15 36.79
CA GLY A 267 40.85 13.46 36.19
C GLY A 267 41.94 13.30 37.24
N ASP A 268 42.81 12.30 37.07
CA ASP A 268 44.06 12.18 37.82
C ASP A 268 45.25 12.41 36.88
N GLU A 269 45.99 13.48 37.17
CA GLU A 269 47.23 13.89 36.53
C GLU A 269 48.43 13.46 37.39
N VAL A 270 49.30 12.56 36.91
CA VAL A 270 50.66 12.36 37.47
C VAL A 270 51.71 12.06 36.38
N ASN A 271 52.33 13.15 35.91
CA ASN A 271 53.78 13.41 35.80
C ASN A 271 54.77 12.31 35.32
N GLY A 272 55.62 12.64 34.33
CA GLY A 272 57.03 12.22 34.36
C GLY A 272 57.76 11.87 33.05
N MET A 273 58.43 12.88 32.46
CA MET A 273 59.76 12.84 31.79
C MET A 273 59.93 12.08 30.45
N LEU A 274 60.26 12.81 29.37
CA LEU A 274 61.61 12.93 28.74
C LEU A 274 62.14 11.57 28.23
N SER A 275 62.54 11.35 26.97
CA SER A 275 63.34 12.18 26.08
C SER A 275 63.53 11.46 24.72
N GLU A 276 63.69 12.27 23.67
CA GLU A 276 64.69 12.10 22.60
C GLU A 276 64.62 10.96 21.55
N SER A 277 64.62 11.43 20.30
CA SER A 277 65.58 11.10 19.23
C SER A 277 65.27 9.99 18.23
N ASN A 278 65.14 10.44 16.98
CA ASN A 278 65.79 9.90 15.77
C ASN A 278 66.04 8.39 15.72
N SER A 279 65.33 7.66 14.88
CA SER A 279 65.78 7.32 13.52
C SER A 279 64.74 6.51 12.76
#